data_AF-A0AAV5SU34-F1
#
_entry.id   AF-A0AAV5SU34-F1
#
_cell.length_a   1.000
_cell.length_b   1.000
_cell.length_c   1.000
_cell.angle_alpha   90.00
_cell.angle_beta   90.00
_cell.angle_gamma   90.00
#
_symmetry.space_group_name_H-M   'P 1'
#
loop_
_entity.id
_entity.type
_entity.pdbx_description
1 polymer ?
#
loop_
_entity_poly.entity_id
_entity_poly.type
_entity_poly.pdbx_seq_one_letter_code
_entity_poly.pdbx_strand_id
1 'polypeptide(L)'
;RGLTHAYWAPNAWAIYNTVDLILNKVINRAGISLPPPEYTTGLVQEYTHTVLPTIGMGSSVCLVLLSLLPLLSLIRLERSSSSSPLSSPSFHLLLSSLSFFFFGYHVHEKALLLPLIPLIILSSQYAIFSPILLDLTLVVSSSLAPLLFSTPELPLRLGFMLFQFFLTLLFVCRIHHQIPSRYLTPSRVTVLAILSLLEIVNSYLNKTVFPSSPFISLLLISLSNSLILLSIFIRLISLAFPFPMIQWKKWKCLRKESLYRDGNLMSGRVKREEIEIVAAVDIEVMRGDPTLAVISAVFFDINKGEKVDSVSQIIPYPQLYIPHFLALSEESHISDLIDSVMKERPELRPHVIICDGNGAFHPRRFGLACHVGASTGIPTIGMSKNMDWGVLGADFNGRKMYGDRLKKLLSDMPHKLGWAPLDFFLPLPHTLNVISYPHSTRHVFVSAGLGISLDTSTEIVLELMGKGIAPTHEADNLARRIASQMSTP
;
A
#
# COMPACT_ATOMS: atom_id res chain seq x y z
N ARG A 1 39.05 7.67 -14.53
CA ARG A 1 38.46 6.44 -13.93
C ARG A 1 37.01 6.46 -14.37
N GLY A 2 36.70 5.75 -15.46
CA GLY A 2 35.43 5.86 -16.17
C GLY A 2 34.23 5.27 -15.44
N LEU A 3 33.09 5.23 -16.16
CA LEU A 3 31.75 4.75 -15.76
C LEU A 3 31.71 3.45 -14.94
N THR A 4 32.76 2.65 -15.08
CA THR A 4 32.75 1.20 -15.00
C THR A 4 34.04 0.69 -14.38
N HIS A 5 34.55 1.45 -13.43
CA HIS A 5 35.64 1.04 -12.55
C HIS A 5 35.28 -0.17 -11.66
N ALA A 6 34.03 -0.62 -11.69
CA ALA A 6 33.53 -1.69 -10.86
C ALA A 6 32.49 -2.49 -11.66
N TYR A 7 32.84 -3.72 -11.99
CA TYR A 7 31.88 -4.79 -12.26
C TYR A 7 30.91 -5.07 -11.07
N TRP A 8 30.95 -4.24 -10.03
CA TRP A 8 30.32 -4.45 -8.73
C TRP A 8 29.30 -3.38 -8.33
N ALA A 9 29.37 -2.15 -8.87
CA ALA A 9 28.41 -1.11 -8.47
C ALA A 9 27.06 -1.34 -9.18
N PRO A 10 25.96 -1.64 -8.45
CA PRO A 10 24.65 -1.91 -9.07
C PRO A 10 23.93 -0.62 -9.47
N ASN A 11 24.45 0.08 -10.46
CA ASN A 11 23.90 1.36 -10.95
C ASN A 11 23.33 1.22 -12.38
N ALA A 12 22.82 2.31 -12.96
CA ALA A 12 22.24 2.31 -14.30
C ALA A 12 23.20 1.77 -15.37
N TRP A 13 24.51 1.93 -15.17
CA TRP A 13 25.53 1.50 -16.11
C TRP A 13 25.69 -0.02 -16.16
N ALA A 14 25.40 -0.74 -15.08
CA ALA A 14 25.36 -2.20 -15.10
C ALA A 14 24.28 -2.73 -16.07
N ILE A 15 23.11 -2.09 -16.09
CA ILE A 15 22.03 -2.40 -17.04
C ILE A 15 22.48 -2.02 -18.46
N TYR A 16 23.02 -0.82 -18.64
CA TYR A 16 23.49 -0.31 -19.93
C TYR A 16 24.54 -1.23 -20.58
N ASN A 17 25.54 -1.67 -19.83
CA ASN A 17 26.59 -2.57 -20.31
C ASN A 17 26.06 -3.97 -20.64
N THR A 18 25.06 -4.43 -19.89
CA THR A 18 24.39 -5.71 -20.19
C THR A 18 23.63 -5.61 -21.51
N VAL A 19 22.93 -4.51 -21.76
CA VAL A 19 22.22 -4.27 -23.03
C VAL A 19 23.23 -4.20 -24.19
N ASP A 20 24.33 -3.45 -24.04
CA ASP A 20 25.40 -3.40 -25.06
C ASP A 20 25.96 -4.80 -25.36
N LEU A 21 26.15 -5.64 -24.33
CA LEU A 21 26.66 -7.00 -24.48
C LEU A 21 25.67 -7.91 -25.23
N ILE A 22 24.38 -7.81 -24.91
CA ILE A 22 23.33 -8.57 -25.58
C ILE A 22 23.24 -8.14 -27.05
N LEU A 23 23.22 -6.83 -27.33
CA LEU A 23 23.16 -6.30 -28.68
C LEU A 23 24.39 -6.73 -29.50
N ASN A 24 25.59 -6.63 -28.93
CA ASN A 24 26.82 -7.08 -29.59
C ASN A 24 26.72 -8.56 -30.00
N LYS A 25 26.25 -9.44 -29.11
CA LYS A 25 26.04 -10.87 -29.42
C LYS A 25 24.98 -11.12 -30.48
N VAL A 26 23.88 -10.36 -30.45
CA VAL A 26 22.79 -10.49 -31.44
C VAL A 26 23.27 -10.03 -32.83
N ILE A 27 23.99 -8.92 -32.91
CA ILE A 27 24.51 -8.37 -34.17
C ILE A 27 25.60 -9.27 -34.76
N ASN A 28 26.51 -9.79 -33.93
CA ASN A 28 27.51 -10.77 -34.35
C ASN A 28 26.86 -12.06 -34.89
N ARG A 29 25.76 -12.52 -34.28
CA ARG A 29 24.97 -13.66 -34.80
C ARG A 29 24.23 -13.34 -36.10
N ALA A 30 23.91 -12.08 -36.35
CA ALA A 30 23.30 -11.61 -37.59
C ALA A 30 24.32 -11.42 -38.73
N GLY A 31 25.60 -11.73 -38.50
CA GLY A 31 26.65 -11.73 -39.53
C GLY A 31 27.46 -10.44 -39.64
N ILE A 32 27.24 -9.46 -38.77
CA ILE A 32 28.04 -8.23 -38.71
C ILE A 32 29.12 -8.40 -37.63
N SER A 33 30.39 -8.50 -38.06
CA SER A 33 31.53 -8.69 -37.16
C SER A 33 31.83 -7.43 -36.36
N LEU A 34 31.42 -7.41 -35.10
CA LEU A 34 31.75 -6.38 -34.11
C LEU A 34 32.83 -6.87 -33.14
N PRO A 35 33.74 -5.98 -32.68
CA PRO A 35 34.74 -6.35 -31.68
C PRO A 35 34.07 -6.79 -30.37
N PRO A 36 34.70 -7.70 -29.61
CA PRO A 36 34.17 -8.11 -28.32
C PRO A 36 34.19 -6.93 -27.33
N PRO A 37 33.18 -6.79 -26.46
CA PRO A 37 33.12 -5.64 -25.57
C PRO A 37 34.24 -5.65 -24.52
N GLU A 38 35.05 -4.59 -24.51
CA GLU A 38 36.28 -4.47 -23.71
C GLU A 38 36.05 -4.62 -22.21
N TYR A 39 34.88 -4.19 -21.75
CA TYR A 39 34.52 -4.28 -20.35
C TYR A 39 34.63 -5.71 -19.84
N THR A 40 34.21 -6.71 -20.62
CA THR A 40 34.14 -8.12 -20.17
C THR A 40 35.50 -8.75 -19.85
N THR A 41 36.60 -8.05 -20.13
CA THR A 41 37.98 -8.47 -19.92
C THR A 41 38.58 -8.02 -18.59
N GLY A 42 37.91 -7.14 -17.84
CA GLY A 42 38.24 -6.80 -16.44
C GLY A 42 39.31 -5.73 -16.23
N LEU A 43 39.83 -5.10 -17.29
CA LEU A 43 40.75 -3.97 -17.14
C LEU A 43 40.00 -2.69 -16.80
N VAL A 44 40.46 -2.06 -15.72
CA VAL A 44 39.86 -0.85 -15.15
C VAL A 44 40.36 0.39 -15.90
N GLN A 45 39.77 0.65 -17.06
CA GLN A 45 40.06 1.82 -17.89
C GLN A 45 38.75 2.44 -18.41
N GLU A 46 38.85 3.64 -18.97
CA GLU A 46 37.76 4.21 -19.77
C GLU A 46 37.68 3.40 -21.06
N TYR A 47 36.54 2.74 -21.25
CA TYR A 47 36.27 1.97 -22.46
C TYR A 47 35.16 2.61 -23.28
N THR A 48 35.16 2.28 -24.55
CA THR A 48 34.08 2.67 -25.47
C THR A 48 33.07 1.55 -25.58
N HIS A 49 31.78 1.92 -25.60
CA HIS A 49 30.71 0.97 -25.82
C HIS A 49 30.72 0.50 -27.28
N THR A 50 30.43 -0.77 -27.51
CA THR A 50 30.59 -1.37 -28.86
C THR A 50 29.42 -1.09 -29.78
N VAL A 51 28.21 -0.98 -29.23
CA VAL A 51 26.97 -0.75 -29.99
C VAL A 51 26.31 0.56 -29.54
N LEU A 52 26.21 0.75 -28.23
CA LEU A 52 25.56 1.91 -27.63
C LEU A 52 26.51 3.13 -27.58
N PRO A 53 25.98 4.36 -27.47
CA PRO A 53 26.80 5.56 -27.32
C PRO A 53 27.63 5.57 -26.04
N THR A 54 28.92 5.89 -26.15
CA THR A 54 29.78 6.09 -24.98
C THR A 54 29.26 7.24 -24.12
N ILE A 55 28.99 6.97 -22.83
CA ILE A 55 28.45 7.96 -21.91
C ILE A 55 29.61 8.82 -21.37
N GLY A 56 29.54 10.14 -21.59
CA GLY A 56 30.47 11.09 -20.99
C GLY A 56 30.06 11.55 -19.58
N MET A 57 30.95 12.29 -18.92
CA MET A 57 30.65 12.97 -17.65
C MET A 57 29.44 13.91 -17.78
N GLY A 58 29.35 14.66 -18.87
CA GLY A 58 28.25 15.61 -19.10
C GLY A 58 26.87 14.95 -19.19
N SER A 59 26.76 13.80 -19.88
CA SER A 59 25.52 13.03 -19.94
C SER A 59 25.11 12.47 -18.58
N SER A 60 26.07 12.00 -17.77
CA SER A 60 25.78 11.53 -16.42
C SER A 60 25.27 12.68 -15.52
N VAL A 61 25.90 13.86 -15.56
CA VAL A 61 25.42 15.04 -14.84
C VAL A 61 24.00 15.42 -15.25
N CYS A 62 23.71 15.42 -16.55
CA CYS A 62 22.36 15.69 -17.06
C CYS A 62 21.34 14.69 -16.50
N LEU A 63 21.65 13.39 -16.51
CA LEU A 63 20.77 12.34 -15.98
C LEU A 63 20.55 12.46 -14.47
N VAL A 64 21.58 12.79 -13.70
CA VAL A 64 21.44 13.07 -12.26
C VAL A 64 20.53 14.28 -12.02
N LEU A 65 20.72 15.38 -12.76
CA LEU A 65 19.86 16.57 -12.64
C LEU A 65 18.40 16.26 -13.00
N LEU A 66 18.17 15.46 -14.04
CA LEU A 66 16.84 15.00 -14.43
C LEU A 66 16.21 14.10 -13.35
N SER A 67 16.98 13.17 -12.76
CA SER A 67 16.47 12.28 -11.72
C SER A 67 16.17 12.98 -10.39
N LEU A 68 16.72 14.18 -10.18
CA LEU A 68 16.42 15.05 -9.03
C LEU A 68 15.15 15.90 -9.21
N LEU A 69 14.57 15.99 -10.42
CA LEU A 69 13.33 16.76 -10.66
C LEU A 69 12.16 16.37 -9.73
N PRO A 70 11.89 15.07 -9.46
CA PRO A 70 10.85 14.66 -8.51
C PRO A 70 11.08 15.25 -7.11
N LEU A 71 12.33 15.23 -6.62
CA LEU A 71 12.70 15.82 -5.33
C LEU A 71 12.41 17.33 -5.30
N LEU A 72 12.81 18.06 -6.35
CA LEU A 72 12.58 19.50 -6.44
C LEU A 72 11.09 19.85 -6.46
N SER A 73 10.26 19.03 -7.12
CA SER A 73 8.81 19.22 -7.09
C SER A 73 8.20 18.95 -5.72
N LEU A 74 8.68 17.96 -4.96
CA LEU A 74 8.23 17.71 -3.58
C LEU A 74 8.49 18.93 -2.69
N ILE A 75 9.74 19.42 -2.68
CA ILE A 75 10.15 20.58 -1.88
C ILE A 75 9.28 21.83 -2.20
N ARG A 76 8.85 21.99 -3.46
CA ARG A 76 7.95 23.08 -3.85
C ARG A 76 6.51 22.89 -3.35
N LEU A 77 5.99 21.67 -3.38
CA LEU A 77 4.64 21.33 -2.93
C LEU A 77 4.50 21.33 -1.39
N GLU A 78 5.61 21.08 -0.69
CA GLU A 78 5.69 21.01 0.78
C GLU A 78 5.38 22.30 1.54
N ARG A 79 5.36 23.45 0.87
CA ARG A 79 4.96 24.73 1.50
C ARG A 79 3.51 24.75 2.03
N SER A 80 2.74 23.66 1.88
CA SER A 80 1.32 23.58 2.23
C SER A 80 0.91 22.45 3.20
N SER A 81 1.78 21.51 3.61
CA SER A 81 1.37 20.37 4.48
C SER A 81 2.54 19.80 5.30
N SER A 82 2.39 19.78 6.63
CA SER A 82 3.50 19.59 7.59
C SER A 82 3.67 18.17 8.15
N SER A 83 2.81 17.20 7.82
CA SER A 83 2.73 15.94 8.59
C SER A 83 2.94 14.65 7.78
N SER A 84 3.44 14.72 6.54
CA SER A 84 3.64 13.52 5.72
C SER A 84 5.05 12.91 5.89
N PRO A 85 5.21 11.57 5.86
CA PRO A 85 6.54 10.95 5.86
C PRO A 85 7.39 11.37 4.65
N LEU A 86 6.73 11.69 3.53
CA LEU A 86 7.33 12.06 2.26
C LEU A 86 7.96 13.46 2.27
N SER A 87 7.54 14.30 3.21
CA SER A 87 8.09 15.65 3.43
C SER A 87 9.23 15.69 4.44
N SER A 88 9.67 14.53 4.94
CA SER A 88 10.75 14.47 5.92
C SER A 88 12.13 14.68 5.27
N PRO A 89 13.09 15.33 5.96
CA PRO A 89 14.46 15.49 5.45
C PRO A 89 15.14 14.15 5.13
N SER A 90 14.82 13.09 5.89
CA SER A 90 15.32 11.74 5.64
C SER A 90 14.87 11.21 4.27
N PHE A 91 13.63 11.48 3.86
CA PHE A 91 13.13 11.09 2.54
C PHE A 91 13.82 11.87 1.42
N HIS A 92 14.09 13.16 1.61
CA HIS A 92 14.86 13.96 0.65
C HIS A 92 16.30 13.45 0.49
N LEU A 93 16.97 13.16 1.60
CA LEU A 93 18.32 12.58 1.61
C LEU A 93 18.35 11.22 0.91
N LEU A 94 17.35 10.37 1.14
CA LEU A 94 17.20 9.07 0.48
C LEU A 94 17.09 9.24 -1.05
N LEU A 95 16.17 10.09 -1.53
CA LEU A 95 15.94 10.26 -2.96
C LEU A 95 17.12 10.93 -3.68
N SER A 96 17.76 11.90 -3.01
CA SER A 96 18.98 12.55 -3.50
C SER A 96 20.14 11.56 -3.60
N SER A 97 20.45 10.85 -2.51
CA SER A 97 21.55 9.88 -2.50
C SER A 97 21.37 8.74 -3.51
N LEU A 98 20.15 8.25 -3.70
CA LEU A 98 19.84 7.27 -4.76
C LEU A 98 20.06 7.84 -6.16
N SER A 99 19.66 9.08 -6.42
CA SER A 99 19.88 9.75 -7.72
C SER A 99 21.37 9.83 -8.07
N PHE A 100 22.18 10.32 -7.13
CA PHE A 100 23.63 10.42 -7.31
C PHE A 100 24.30 9.05 -7.44
N PHE A 101 23.85 8.05 -6.68
CA PHE A 101 24.39 6.71 -6.76
C PHE A 101 24.07 6.05 -8.11
N PHE A 102 22.80 6.12 -8.54
CA PHE A 102 22.30 5.33 -9.66
C PHE A 102 22.75 5.86 -11.02
N PHE A 103 22.89 7.19 -11.17
CA PHE A 103 23.28 7.84 -12.43
C PHE A 103 24.65 8.51 -12.39
N GLY A 104 25.39 8.44 -11.28
CA GLY A 104 26.70 9.05 -11.13
C GLY A 104 27.75 8.44 -12.06
N TYR A 105 28.66 9.29 -12.57
CA TYR A 105 29.69 8.87 -13.53
C TYR A 105 30.72 7.93 -12.91
N HIS A 106 31.10 8.15 -11.65
CA HIS A 106 32.03 7.28 -10.95
C HIS A 106 31.56 7.06 -9.53
N VAL A 107 30.97 5.89 -9.28
CA VAL A 107 30.36 5.55 -7.98
C VAL A 107 30.84 4.17 -7.56
N HIS A 108 31.26 4.05 -6.30
CA HIS A 108 31.63 2.78 -5.69
C HIS A 108 30.42 2.13 -5.02
N GLU A 109 30.37 0.80 -5.01
CA GLU A 109 29.33 -0.02 -4.37
C GLU A 109 29.07 0.36 -2.90
N LYS A 110 30.12 0.73 -2.15
CA LYS A 110 30.03 1.22 -0.76
C LYS A 110 29.23 2.51 -0.58
N ALA A 111 29.01 3.28 -1.65
CA ALA A 111 28.15 4.47 -1.59
C ALA A 111 26.66 4.12 -1.39
N LEU A 112 26.25 2.85 -1.53
CA LEU A 112 24.90 2.38 -1.16
C LEU A 112 24.57 2.55 0.32
N LEU A 113 25.57 2.75 1.19
CA LEU A 113 25.33 3.08 2.60
C LEU A 113 24.65 4.45 2.77
N LEU A 114 24.87 5.39 1.84
CA LEU A 114 24.28 6.73 1.88
C LEU A 114 22.75 6.72 1.78
N PRO A 115 22.10 5.95 0.87
CA PRO A 115 20.66 5.78 0.89
C PRO A 115 20.16 4.80 1.97
N LEU A 116 20.98 3.84 2.42
CA LEU A 116 20.56 2.88 3.44
C LEU A 116 20.26 3.53 4.80
N ILE A 117 21.14 4.41 5.28
CA ILE A 117 21.00 5.07 6.60
C ILE A 117 19.68 5.86 6.73
N PRO A 118 19.34 6.81 5.83
CA PRO A 118 18.08 7.53 5.93
C PRO A 118 16.87 6.60 5.77
N LEU A 119 16.98 5.53 4.98
CA LEU A 119 15.90 4.54 4.85
C LEU A 119 15.67 3.74 6.14
N ILE A 120 16.72 3.42 6.90
CA ILE A 120 16.58 2.78 8.23
C ILE A 120 15.79 3.71 9.16
N ILE A 121 16.14 5.00 9.22
CA ILE A 121 15.45 6.01 10.06
C ILE A 121 13.99 6.15 9.64
N LEU A 122 13.72 6.23 8.33
CA LEU A 122 12.35 6.30 7.81
C LEU A 122 11.56 5.04 8.15
N SER A 123 12.16 3.87 7.96
CA SER A 123 11.52 2.60 8.24
C SER A 123 11.36 2.32 9.73
N SER A 124 12.08 2.99 10.63
CA SER A 124 11.81 2.90 12.07
C SER A 124 10.61 3.75 12.49
N GLN A 125 10.23 4.75 11.68
CA GLN A 125 9.10 5.64 11.96
C GLN A 125 7.84 5.23 11.20
N TYR A 126 7.99 4.75 9.97
CA TYR A 126 6.86 4.46 9.07
C TYR A 126 7.01 3.09 8.39
N ALA A 127 6.02 2.23 8.58
CA ALA A 127 5.98 0.85 8.08
C ALA A 127 6.00 0.77 6.53
N ILE A 128 5.51 1.80 5.85
CA ILE A 128 5.46 1.83 4.38
C ILE A 128 6.83 1.67 3.72
N PHE A 129 7.91 2.08 4.41
CA PHE A 129 9.28 1.97 3.91
C PHE A 129 9.94 0.64 4.22
N SER A 130 9.38 -0.18 5.13
CA SER A 130 10.01 -1.42 5.56
C SER A 130 10.21 -2.46 4.46
N PRO A 131 9.27 -2.66 3.53
CA PRO A 131 9.53 -3.52 2.37
C PRO A 131 10.69 -3.01 1.51
N ILE A 132 10.86 -1.69 1.39
CA ILE A 132 11.94 -1.06 0.63
C ILE A 132 13.28 -1.24 1.36
N LEU A 133 13.28 -1.13 2.69
CA LEU A 133 14.46 -1.37 3.52
C LEU A 133 14.97 -2.81 3.35
N LEU A 134 14.08 -3.80 3.36
CA LEU A 134 14.47 -5.20 3.13
C LEU A 134 15.12 -5.40 1.76
N ASP A 135 14.50 -4.84 0.72
CA ASP A 135 15.01 -4.94 -0.66
C ASP A 135 16.38 -4.22 -0.78
N LEU A 136 16.54 -3.04 -0.17
CA LEU A 136 17.82 -2.30 -0.21
C LEU A 136 18.92 -2.98 0.60
N THR A 137 18.59 -3.53 1.78
CA THR A 137 19.54 -4.29 2.60
C THR A 137 20.09 -5.49 1.83
N LEU A 138 19.24 -6.18 1.07
CA LEU A 138 19.64 -7.30 0.23
C LEU A 138 20.61 -6.85 -0.88
N VAL A 139 20.32 -5.72 -1.54
CA VAL A 139 21.22 -5.13 -2.54
C VAL A 139 22.55 -4.70 -1.93
N VAL A 140 22.54 -4.04 -0.76
CA VAL A 140 23.76 -3.57 -0.09
C VAL A 140 24.65 -4.74 0.32
N SER A 141 24.08 -5.75 0.98
CA SER A 141 24.83 -6.91 1.47
C SER A 141 25.43 -7.74 0.33
N SER A 142 24.67 -8.00 -0.73
CA SER A 142 25.17 -8.73 -1.91
C SER A 142 26.15 -7.91 -2.77
N SER A 143 26.03 -6.58 -2.81
CA SER A 143 26.94 -5.73 -3.59
C SER A 143 28.28 -5.48 -2.89
N LEU A 144 28.32 -5.62 -1.56
CA LEU A 144 29.56 -5.53 -0.77
C LEU A 144 30.30 -6.87 -0.68
N ALA A 145 29.61 -8.00 -0.93
CA ALA A 145 30.17 -9.34 -0.88
C ALA A 145 31.38 -9.56 -1.83
N PRO A 146 31.46 -8.99 -3.04
CA PRO A 146 32.62 -9.12 -3.92
C PRO A 146 33.95 -8.58 -3.36
N LEU A 147 33.93 -7.78 -2.28
CA LEU A 147 35.14 -7.40 -1.54
C LEU A 147 35.84 -8.61 -0.90
N LEU A 148 35.09 -9.69 -0.66
CA LEU A 148 35.54 -11.00 -0.21
C LEU A 148 35.57 -11.95 -1.41
N PHE A 149 36.71 -11.96 -2.13
CA PHE A 149 36.80 -12.59 -3.45
C PHE A 149 37.25 -14.06 -3.39
N SER A 150 37.66 -14.57 -2.23
CA SER A 150 38.18 -15.93 -2.12
C SER A 150 37.04 -16.96 -2.06
N THR A 151 37.20 -18.09 -2.77
CA THR A 151 36.19 -19.17 -2.78
C THR A 151 35.85 -19.71 -1.38
N PRO A 152 36.82 -19.89 -0.45
CA PRO A 152 36.52 -20.33 0.92
C PRO A 152 35.66 -19.36 1.74
N GLU A 153 35.59 -18.08 1.36
CA GLU A 153 34.77 -17.06 2.04
C GLU A 153 33.30 -17.09 1.62
N LEU A 154 32.88 -17.96 0.69
CA LEU A 154 31.47 -18.02 0.24
C LEU A 154 30.47 -18.27 1.39
N PRO A 155 30.69 -19.23 2.33
CA PRO A 155 29.76 -19.43 3.43
C PRO A 155 29.62 -18.18 4.31
N LEU A 156 30.71 -17.42 4.47
CA LEU A 156 30.69 -16.17 5.23
C LEU A 156 29.89 -15.08 4.52
N ARG A 157 30.05 -14.94 3.20
CA ARG A 157 29.28 -13.98 2.39
C ARG A 157 27.78 -14.26 2.41
N LEU A 158 27.39 -15.50 2.10
CA LEU A 158 25.98 -15.92 2.13
C LEU A 158 25.40 -15.85 3.54
N GLY A 159 26.16 -16.29 4.55
CA GLY A 159 25.77 -16.21 5.95
C GLY A 159 25.53 -14.78 6.40
N PHE A 160 26.43 -13.85 6.04
CA PHE A 160 26.28 -12.43 6.35
C PHE A 160 25.07 -11.81 5.65
N MET A 161 24.86 -12.10 4.36
CA MET A 161 23.70 -11.61 3.60
C MET A 161 22.38 -12.09 4.23
N LEU A 162 22.26 -13.38 4.53
CA LEU A 162 21.08 -13.95 5.18
C LEU A 162 20.88 -13.37 6.58
N PHE A 163 21.95 -13.31 7.38
CA PHE A 163 21.89 -12.75 8.73
C PHE A 163 21.37 -11.31 8.71
N GLN A 164 21.92 -10.45 7.83
CA GLN A 164 21.52 -9.05 7.73
C GLN A 164 20.06 -8.91 7.27
N PHE A 165 19.61 -9.73 6.32
CA PHE A 165 18.22 -9.77 5.86
C PHE A 165 17.27 -10.16 7.00
N PHE A 166 17.53 -11.27 7.70
CA PHE A 166 16.68 -11.73 8.80
C PHE A 166 16.71 -10.79 10.00
N LEU A 167 17.85 -10.19 10.32
CA LEU A 167 17.95 -9.17 11.37
C LEU A 167 17.08 -7.96 11.03
N THR A 168 17.12 -7.49 9.79
CA THR A 168 16.30 -6.36 9.33
C THR A 168 14.81 -6.72 9.31
N LEU A 169 14.47 -7.96 8.93
CA LEU A 169 13.10 -8.48 8.99
C LEU A 169 12.56 -8.50 10.42
N LEU A 170 13.32 -9.03 11.37
CA LEU A 170 12.94 -9.05 12.78
C LEU A 170 12.81 -7.64 13.35
N PHE A 171 13.72 -6.74 13.00
CA PHE A 171 13.68 -5.33 13.39
C PHE A 171 12.37 -4.67 12.94
N VAL A 172 12.03 -4.79 11.66
CA VAL A 172 10.79 -4.24 11.08
C VAL A 172 9.54 -4.85 11.72
N CYS A 173 9.51 -6.18 11.87
CA CYS A 173 8.36 -6.89 12.44
C CYS A 173 8.10 -6.46 13.88
N ARG A 174 9.17 -6.28 14.66
CA ARG A 174 9.10 -5.85 16.05
C ARG A 174 8.63 -4.41 16.19
N ILE A 175 9.18 -3.48 15.40
CA ILE A 175 8.81 -2.05 15.47
C ILE A 175 7.36 -1.83 15.06
N HIS A 176 6.91 -2.49 14.00
CA HIS A 176 5.59 -2.23 13.42
C HIS A 176 4.50 -3.20 13.90
N HIS A 177 4.83 -4.09 14.85
CA HIS A 177 3.94 -5.15 15.34
C HIS A 177 3.32 -5.97 14.20
N GLN A 178 4.14 -6.25 13.18
CA GLN A 178 3.74 -6.98 11.97
C GLN A 178 4.34 -8.39 11.97
N ILE A 179 3.65 -9.33 11.32
CA ILE A 179 4.12 -10.71 11.18
C ILE A 179 5.12 -10.86 10.02
N PRO A 180 6.15 -11.74 10.12
CA PRO A 180 7.16 -11.92 9.08
C PRO A 180 6.61 -12.33 7.71
N SER A 181 5.52 -13.11 7.68
CA SER A 181 4.87 -13.57 6.45
C SER A 181 4.39 -12.42 5.57
N ARG A 182 4.11 -11.25 6.15
CA ARG A 182 3.74 -10.04 5.41
C ARG A 182 4.88 -9.51 4.53
N TYR A 183 6.11 -9.66 4.99
CA TYR A 183 7.30 -9.19 4.30
C TYR A 183 7.96 -10.30 3.48
N LEU A 184 7.87 -11.57 3.89
CA LEU A 184 8.39 -12.74 3.17
C LEU A 184 7.49 -13.16 2.01
N THR A 185 7.26 -12.24 1.07
CA THR A 185 6.51 -12.53 -0.17
C THR A 185 7.26 -13.53 -1.05
N PRO A 186 6.57 -14.37 -1.85
CA PRO A 186 7.21 -15.33 -2.76
C PRO A 186 8.23 -14.69 -3.70
N SER A 187 7.97 -13.46 -4.17
CA SER A 187 8.91 -12.70 -5.00
C SER A 187 10.22 -12.40 -4.27
N ARG A 188 10.19 -11.96 -3.02
CA ARG A 188 11.41 -11.70 -2.23
C ARG A 188 12.19 -12.98 -1.94
N VAL A 189 11.50 -14.09 -1.64
CA VAL A 189 12.14 -15.40 -1.45
C VAL A 189 12.84 -15.82 -2.74
N THR A 190 12.20 -15.60 -3.89
CA THR A 190 12.78 -15.89 -5.22
C THR A 190 14.00 -15.00 -5.49
N VAL A 191 13.93 -13.70 -5.19
CA VAL A 191 15.06 -12.78 -5.37
C VAL A 191 16.25 -13.18 -4.48
N LEU A 192 15.99 -13.51 -3.20
CA LEU A 192 17.03 -13.99 -2.29
C LEU A 192 17.70 -15.26 -2.83
N ALA A 193 16.91 -16.22 -3.31
CA ALA A 193 17.41 -17.46 -3.90
C ALA A 193 18.25 -17.20 -5.17
N ILE A 194 17.80 -16.29 -6.05
CA ILE A 194 18.53 -15.91 -7.26
C ILE A 194 19.89 -15.29 -6.90
N LEU A 195 19.93 -14.35 -5.97
CA LEU A 195 21.19 -13.70 -5.57
C LEU A 195 22.15 -14.69 -4.92
N SER A 196 21.66 -15.57 -4.03
CA SER A 196 22.48 -16.65 -3.47
C SER A 196 23.04 -17.58 -4.55
N LEU A 197 22.20 -17.96 -5.52
CA LEU A 197 22.63 -18.81 -6.63
C LEU A 197 23.70 -18.13 -7.49
N LEU A 198 23.54 -16.85 -7.80
CA LEU A 198 24.53 -16.08 -8.57
C LEU A 198 25.88 -16.00 -7.85
N GLU A 199 25.91 -15.85 -6.52
CA GLU A 199 27.16 -15.89 -5.76
C GLU A 199 27.84 -17.27 -5.79
N ILE A 200 27.06 -18.35 -5.72
CA ILE A 200 27.57 -19.73 -5.84
C ILE A 200 28.15 -19.93 -7.25
N VAL A 201 27.42 -19.53 -8.29
CA VAL A 201 27.87 -19.61 -9.68
C VAL A 201 29.16 -18.81 -9.87
N ASN A 202 29.21 -17.58 -9.35
CA ASN A 202 30.40 -16.73 -9.43
C ASN A 202 31.63 -17.39 -8.78
N SER A 203 31.46 -18.03 -7.63
CA SER A 203 32.57 -18.55 -6.82
C SER A 203 33.09 -19.92 -7.29
N TYR A 204 32.22 -20.79 -7.80
CA TYR A 204 32.57 -22.16 -8.16
C TYR A 204 32.42 -22.49 -9.65
N LEU A 205 31.41 -21.95 -10.31
CA LEU A 205 31.03 -22.37 -11.66
C LEU A 205 31.47 -21.39 -12.75
N ASN A 206 31.91 -20.19 -12.40
CA ASN A 206 32.22 -19.16 -13.39
C ASN A 206 33.34 -19.59 -14.35
N LYS A 207 34.41 -20.20 -13.82
CA LYS A 207 35.53 -20.71 -14.64
C LYS A 207 35.13 -21.87 -15.55
N THR A 208 34.13 -22.67 -15.16
CA THR A 208 33.67 -23.84 -15.93
C THR A 208 32.58 -23.49 -16.93
N VAL A 209 31.66 -22.59 -16.57
CA VAL A 209 30.52 -22.16 -17.38
C VAL A 209 30.89 -21.05 -18.36
N PHE A 210 31.80 -20.14 -17.99
CA PHE A 210 32.17 -18.97 -18.78
C PHE A 210 33.70 -18.83 -18.96
N PRO A 211 34.38 -19.80 -19.59
CA PRO A 211 35.83 -19.81 -19.71
C PRO A 211 36.39 -18.61 -20.50
N SER A 212 35.62 -18.08 -21.46
CA SER A 212 36.01 -16.93 -22.29
C SER A 212 35.63 -15.57 -21.71
N SER A 213 34.93 -15.51 -20.57
CA SER A 213 34.37 -14.26 -20.03
C SER A 213 34.32 -14.29 -18.49
N PRO A 214 35.47 -14.16 -17.82
CA PRO A 214 35.59 -14.37 -16.37
C PRO A 214 34.81 -13.35 -15.51
N PHE A 215 34.35 -12.23 -16.08
CA PHE A 215 33.61 -11.20 -15.35
C PHE A 215 32.09 -11.23 -15.58
N ILE A 216 31.57 -12.19 -16.35
CA ILE A 216 30.15 -12.22 -16.69
C ILE A 216 29.24 -12.55 -15.50
N SER A 217 29.68 -13.43 -14.60
CA SER A 217 28.95 -13.73 -13.36
C SER A 217 28.84 -12.49 -12.46
N LEU A 218 29.91 -11.69 -12.36
CA LEU A 218 29.91 -10.42 -11.64
C LEU A 218 28.98 -9.40 -12.30
N LEU A 219 28.97 -9.33 -13.64
CA LEU A 219 28.01 -8.50 -14.38
C LEU A 219 26.57 -8.90 -14.06
N LEU A 220 26.26 -10.19 -14.00
CA LEU A 220 24.91 -10.69 -13.68
C LEU A 220 24.49 -10.37 -12.25
N ILE A 221 25.40 -10.44 -11.28
CA ILE A 221 25.15 -9.99 -9.90
C ILE A 221 24.84 -8.49 -9.89
N SER A 222 25.68 -7.68 -10.53
CA SER A 222 25.50 -6.22 -10.61
C SER A 222 24.22 -5.82 -11.35
N LEU A 223 23.89 -6.52 -12.44
CA LEU A 223 22.63 -6.35 -13.16
C LEU A 223 21.42 -6.64 -12.27
N SER A 224 21.42 -7.79 -11.59
CA SER A 224 20.32 -8.20 -10.72
C SER A 224 20.08 -7.19 -9.61
N ASN A 225 21.15 -6.76 -8.95
CA ASN A 225 21.11 -5.73 -7.92
C ASN A 225 20.67 -4.36 -8.46
N SER A 226 21.12 -3.99 -9.67
CA SER A 226 20.74 -2.73 -10.31
C SER A 226 19.25 -2.71 -10.69
N LEU A 227 18.69 -3.84 -11.14
CA LEU A 227 17.26 -3.95 -11.41
C LEU A 227 16.41 -3.84 -10.14
N ILE A 228 16.86 -4.43 -9.03
CA ILE A 228 16.19 -4.28 -7.72
C ILE A 228 16.28 -2.81 -7.28
N LEU A 229 17.45 -2.18 -7.42
CA LEU A 229 17.64 -0.78 -7.03
C LEU A 229 16.81 0.19 -7.90
N LEU A 230 16.67 -0.09 -9.19
CA LEU A 230 15.78 0.64 -10.09
C LEU A 230 14.31 0.51 -9.65
N SER A 231 13.88 -0.71 -9.30
CA SER A 231 12.54 -0.95 -8.75
C SER A 231 12.30 -0.18 -7.45
N ILE A 232 13.29 -0.15 -6.55
CA ILE A 232 13.26 0.67 -5.32
C ILE A 232 13.10 2.16 -5.66
N PHE A 233 13.90 2.67 -6.60
CA PHE A 233 13.86 4.07 -7.00
C PHE A 233 12.50 4.47 -7.60
N ILE A 234 11.96 3.65 -8.51
CA ILE A 234 10.62 3.83 -9.09
C ILE A 234 9.56 3.79 -7.99
N ARG A 235 9.66 2.84 -7.05
CA ARG A 235 8.69 2.70 -5.95
C ARG A 235 8.69 3.93 -5.04
N LEU A 236 9.85 4.48 -4.67
CA LEU A 236 9.95 5.70 -3.88
C LEU A 236 9.32 6.90 -4.61
N ILE A 237 9.58 7.05 -5.91
CA ILE A 237 8.96 8.09 -6.74
C ILE A 237 7.43 7.87 -6.81
N SER A 238 6.96 6.63 -6.92
CA SER A 238 5.52 6.33 -6.98
C SER A 238 4.78 6.62 -5.66
N LEU A 239 5.46 6.50 -4.52
CA LEU A 239 4.94 6.91 -3.22
C LEU A 239 4.79 8.43 -3.14
N ALA A 240 5.77 9.16 -3.69
CA ALA A 240 5.75 10.62 -3.76
C ALA A 240 4.73 11.18 -4.77
N PHE A 241 4.57 10.51 -5.91
CA PHE A 241 3.76 10.96 -7.04
C PHE A 241 2.75 9.89 -7.49
N PRO A 242 1.70 9.63 -6.69
CA PRO A 242 0.77 8.55 -6.98
C PRO A 242 -0.22 8.86 -8.12
N PHE A 243 -0.13 10.01 -8.81
CA PHE A 243 -1.18 10.48 -9.74
C PHE A 243 -1.56 9.48 -10.85
N PRO A 244 -0.63 8.87 -11.60
CA PRO A 244 -1.00 7.88 -12.62
C PRO A 244 -1.70 6.65 -12.01
N MET A 245 -1.22 6.21 -10.85
CA MET A 245 -1.80 5.09 -10.10
C MET A 245 -3.20 5.44 -9.55
N ILE A 246 -3.42 6.67 -9.08
CA ILE A 246 -4.72 7.17 -8.64
C ILE A 246 -5.74 7.06 -9.78
N GLN A 247 -5.39 7.54 -10.98
CA GLN A 247 -6.30 7.52 -12.12
C GLN A 247 -6.66 6.08 -12.51
N TRP A 248 -5.68 5.18 -12.52
CA TRP A 248 -5.94 3.77 -12.81
C TRP A 248 -6.81 3.09 -11.74
N LYS A 249 -6.56 3.35 -10.45
CA LYS A 249 -7.40 2.85 -9.35
C LYS A 249 -8.83 3.38 -9.45
N LYS A 250 -9.01 4.67 -9.73
CA LYS A 250 -10.34 5.27 -9.98
C LYS A 250 -11.06 4.58 -11.13
N TRP A 251 -10.37 4.38 -12.26
CA TRP A 251 -10.95 3.70 -13.42
C TRP A 251 -11.39 2.27 -13.09
N LYS A 252 -10.55 1.49 -12.39
CA LYS A 252 -10.89 0.13 -11.95
C LYS A 252 -12.11 0.11 -11.02
N CYS A 253 -12.17 1.06 -10.08
CA CYS A 253 -13.29 1.23 -9.15
C CYS A 253 -14.60 1.52 -9.91
N LEU A 254 -14.59 2.50 -10.82
CA LEU A 254 -15.78 2.84 -11.63
C LEU A 254 -16.27 1.66 -12.48
N ARG A 255 -15.34 0.85 -13.00
CA ARG A 255 -15.69 -0.37 -13.75
C ARG A 255 -16.31 -1.45 -12.86
N LYS A 256 -15.88 -1.58 -11.59
CA LYS A 256 -16.53 -2.46 -10.61
C LYS A 256 -17.95 -1.95 -10.32
N GLU A 257 -18.10 -0.65 -10.08
CA GLU A 257 -19.40 -0.01 -9.81
C GLU A 257 -20.41 -0.22 -10.95
N SER A 258 -19.99 -0.12 -12.23
CA SER A 258 -20.90 -0.30 -13.37
C SER A 258 -21.50 -1.70 -13.46
N LEU A 259 -20.71 -2.76 -13.16
CA LEU A 259 -21.20 -4.14 -13.18
C LEU A 259 -22.38 -4.38 -12.22
N TYR A 260 -22.35 -3.73 -11.06
CA TYR A 260 -23.40 -3.86 -10.05
C TYR A 260 -24.57 -2.90 -10.27
N ARG A 261 -24.39 -1.85 -11.07
CA ARG A 261 -25.45 -0.88 -11.40
C ARG A 261 -26.38 -1.39 -12.50
N ASP A 262 -25.83 -2.12 -13.48
CA ASP A 262 -26.56 -2.63 -14.63
C ASP A 262 -27.31 -3.95 -14.31
N GLY A 263 -26.84 -4.69 -13.30
CA GLY A 263 -27.56 -5.85 -12.74
C GLY A 263 -28.42 -5.43 -11.55
N ASN A 264 -29.74 -5.48 -11.66
CA ASN A 264 -30.78 -5.23 -10.63
C ASN A 264 -30.54 -5.92 -9.25
N LEU A 265 -29.48 -5.58 -8.52
CA LEU A 265 -29.06 -6.21 -7.26
C LEU A 265 -29.31 -5.33 -6.02
N MET A 266 -29.81 -4.11 -6.21
CA MET A 266 -29.92 -3.10 -5.16
C MET A 266 -31.22 -3.18 -4.33
N SER A 267 -32.01 -4.26 -4.41
CA SER A 267 -33.23 -4.38 -3.59
C SER A 267 -33.52 -5.82 -3.15
N GLY A 268 -33.46 -6.02 -1.82
CA GLY A 268 -34.20 -7.01 -1.03
C GLY A 268 -33.92 -8.49 -1.28
N ARG A 269 -32.83 -9.04 -0.72
CA ARG A 269 -32.64 -10.51 -0.63
C ARG A 269 -32.86 -11.08 0.75
N VAL A 270 -32.61 -10.32 1.80
CA VAL A 270 -32.60 -10.82 3.18
C VAL A 270 -33.64 -10.08 4.00
N LYS A 271 -34.45 -10.83 4.74
CA LYS A 271 -35.44 -10.29 5.68
C LYS A 271 -34.86 -10.26 7.09
N ARG A 272 -35.44 -9.44 7.97
CA ARG A 272 -34.96 -9.32 9.35
C ARG A 272 -34.94 -10.66 10.07
N GLU A 273 -35.95 -11.50 9.89
CA GLU A 273 -36.11 -12.77 10.62
C GLU A 273 -35.03 -13.82 10.31
N GLU A 274 -34.34 -13.68 9.18
CA GLU A 274 -33.28 -14.58 8.73
C GLU A 274 -31.90 -14.22 9.31
N ILE A 275 -31.80 -13.14 10.09
CA ILE A 275 -30.54 -12.56 10.56
C ILE A 275 -30.34 -12.89 12.03
N GLU A 276 -29.21 -13.53 12.32
CA GLU A 276 -28.75 -13.85 13.68
C GLU A 276 -27.44 -13.12 14.02
N ILE A 277 -26.38 -13.38 13.25
CA ILE A 277 -25.08 -12.71 13.44
C ILE A 277 -24.97 -11.45 12.57
N VAL A 278 -24.66 -10.31 13.20
CA VAL A 278 -24.34 -9.02 12.55
C VAL A 278 -22.91 -8.63 12.89
N ALA A 279 -22.10 -8.27 11.89
CA ALA A 279 -20.77 -7.72 12.11
C ALA A 279 -20.78 -6.20 11.95
N ALA A 280 -20.05 -5.47 12.78
CA ALA A 280 -19.75 -4.06 12.60
C ALA A 280 -18.25 -3.86 12.39
N VAL A 281 -17.87 -3.09 11.38
CA VAL A 281 -16.46 -2.89 11.01
C VAL A 281 -16.08 -1.41 10.99
N ASP A 282 -14.88 -1.11 11.47
CA ASP A 282 -14.28 0.21 11.42
C ASP A 282 -12.74 0.15 11.31
N ILE A 283 -12.14 1.24 10.81
CA ILE A 283 -10.69 1.39 10.62
C ILE A 283 -10.21 2.68 11.26
N GLU A 284 -9.30 2.58 12.24
CA GLU A 284 -8.69 3.74 12.88
C GLU A 284 -7.21 3.85 12.50
N VAL A 285 -6.80 5.00 11.97
CA VAL A 285 -5.40 5.30 11.65
C VAL A 285 -4.57 5.45 12.93
N MET A 286 -3.38 4.85 12.96
CA MET A 286 -2.49 4.95 14.11
C MET A 286 -1.89 6.37 14.23
N ARG A 287 -1.83 6.90 15.45
CA ARG A 287 -1.30 8.26 15.69
C ARG A 287 0.22 8.33 15.55
N GLY A 288 0.94 7.27 15.93
CA GLY A 288 2.40 7.21 15.83
C GLY A 288 2.92 6.98 14.40
N ASP A 289 2.21 6.16 13.63
CA ASP A 289 2.53 5.87 12.23
C ASP A 289 1.26 5.98 11.36
N PRO A 290 1.05 7.10 10.64
CA PRO A 290 -0.12 7.30 9.79
C PRO A 290 -0.17 6.36 8.58
N THR A 291 0.88 5.56 8.35
CA THR A 291 0.92 4.54 7.29
C THR A 291 0.39 3.19 7.76
N LEU A 292 0.01 3.08 9.04
CA LEU A 292 -0.67 1.95 9.64
C LEU A 292 -2.06 2.36 10.15
N ALA A 293 -2.98 1.41 10.14
CA ALA A 293 -4.28 1.52 10.76
C ALA A 293 -4.63 0.22 11.48
N VAL A 294 -5.56 0.29 12.42
CA VAL A 294 -6.19 -0.86 13.06
C VAL A 294 -7.56 -1.04 12.45
N ILE A 295 -7.78 -2.17 11.79
CA ILE A 295 -9.13 -2.61 11.43
C ILE A 295 -9.70 -3.44 12.56
N SER A 296 -10.97 -3.22 12.89
CA SER A 296 -11.69 -4.02 13.90
C SER A 296 -13.06 -4.43 13.39
N ALA A 297 -13.41 -5.69 13.63
CA ALA A 297 -14.72 -6.27 13.41
C ALA A 297 -15.30 -6.74 14.75
N VAL A 298 -16.54 -6.35 15.05
CA VAL A 298 -17.28 -6.77 16.25
C VAL A 298 -18.53 -7.53 15.81
N PHE A 299 -18.75 -8.71 16.38
CA PHE A 299 -19.84 -9.62 16.01
C PHE A 299 -20.90 -9.64 17.11
N PHE A 300 -22.15 -9.50 16.72
CA PHE A 300 -23.31 -9.45 17.61
C PHE A 300 -24.32 -10.52 17.23
N ASP A 301 -24.90 -11.16 18.23
CA ASP A 301 -26.12 -11.94 18.07
C ASP A 301 -27.28 -10.96 18.25
N ILE A 302 -27.90 -10.59 17.12
CA ILE A 302 -28.95 -9.58 17.15
C ILE A 302 -30.17 -10.07 17.93
N ASN A 303 -30.47 -11.37 17.94
CA ASN A 303 -31.66 -11.90 18.59
C ASN A 303 -31.49 -11.88 20.12
N LYS A 304 -30.31 -12.26 20.62
CA LYS A 304 -29.98 -12.18 22.05
C LYS A 304 -29.64 -10.77 22.53
N GLY A 305 -29.16 -9.90 21.63
CA GLY A 305 -28.72 -8.55 21.98
C GLY A 305 -27.40 -8.54 22.74
N GLU A 306 -26.46 -9.40 22.37
CA GLU A 306 -25.16 -9.49 23.01
C GLU A 306 -24.02 -9.50 21.98
N LYS A 307 -22.86 -9.02 22.41
CA LYS A 307 -21.62 -9.16 21.67
C LYS A 307 -21.13 -10.60 21.79
N VAL A 308 -20.95 -11.27 20.64
CA VAL A 308 -20.43 -12.64 20.56
C VAL A 308 -18.91 -12.63 20.60
N ASP A 309 -18.26 -11.81 19.77
CA ASP A 309 -16.81 -11.72 19.73
C ASP A 309 -16.32 -10.44 19.01
N SER A 310 -15.00 -10.25 18.93
CA SER A 310 -14.36 -9.23 18.12
C SER A 310 -12.97 -9.64 17.63
N VAL A 311 -12.62 -9.23 16.42
CA VAL A 311 -11.33 -9.50 15.79
C VAL A 311 -10.73 -8.17 15.31
N SER A 312 -9.44 -7.97 15.54
CA SER A 312 -8.73 -6.76 15.10
C SER A 312 -7.38 -7.11 14.49
N GLN A 313 -6.94 -6.30 13.53
CA GLN A 313 -5.66 -6.48 12.85
C GLN A 313 -5.00 -5.13 12.55
N ILE A 314 -3.66 -5.07 12.63
CA ILE A 314 -2.88 -3.93 12.16
C ILE A 314 -2.60 -4.09 10.65
N ILE A 315 -2.97 -3.09 9.87
CA ILE A 315 -2.88 -3.07 8.41
C ILE A 315 -2.11 -1.83 7.92
N PRO A 316 -1.29 -1.93 6.85
CA PRO A 316 -0.79 -0.82 6.09
C PRO A 316 -1.97 -0.08 5.49
N TYR A 317 -2.01 1.21 5.75
CA TYR A 317 -3.05 2.10 5.30
C TYR A 317 -2.38 3.28 4.58
N PRO A 318 -2.01 3.12 3.30
CA PRO A 318 -1.41 4.21 2.55
C PRO A 318 -2.46 5.32 2.45
N GLN A 319 -2.24 6.46 3.15
CA GLN A 319 -3.14 7.61 3.17
C GLN A 319 -3.30 8.26 1.79
N LEU A 320 -4.04 7.62 0.91
CA LEU A 320 -4.42 8.14 -0.38
C LEU A 320 -5.85 8.66 -0.27
N TYR A 321 -6.05 9.78 0.43
CA TYR A 321 -7.37 10.38 0.51
C TYR A 321 -7.78 10.91 -0.86
N ILE A 322 -8.69 10.18 -1.50
CA ILE A 322 -9.34 10.60 -2.74
C ILE A 322 -10.80 10.87 -2.38
N PRO A 323 -11.27 12.14 -2.41
CA PRO A 323 -12.66 12.47 -2.11
C PRO A 323 -13.64 11.58 -2.88
N HIS A 324 -14.64 11.03 -2.19
CA HIS A 324 -15.63 10.10 -2.73
C HIS A 324 -15.09 8.73 -3.18
N PHE A 325 -13.87 8.33 -2.81
CA PHE A 325 -13.30 7.02 -3.12
C PHE A 325 -12.72 6.33 -1.88
N LEU A 326 -13.36 6.51 -0.71
CA LEU A 326 -12.94 5.86 0.54
C LEU A 326 -12.78 4.34 0.40
N ALA A 327 -13.68 3.70 -0.36
CA ALA A 327 -13.63 2.28 -0.66
C ALA A 327 -12.30 1.82 -1.29
N LEU A 328 -11.59 2.67 -2.05
CA LEU A 328 -10.28 2.31 -2.60
C LEU A 328 -9.21 2.05 -1.53
N SER A 329 -9.41 2.60 -0.33
CA SER A 329 -8.50 2.46 0.80
C SER A 329 -8.94 1.39 1.77
N GLU A 330 -10.25 1.16 1.94
CA GLU A 330 -10.77 0.36 3.06
C GLU A 330 -11.39 -0.97 2.66
N GLU A 331 -11.98 -1.07 1.47
CA GLU A 331 -12.79 -2.25 1.12
C GLU A 331 -11.98 -3.54 1.10
N SER A 332 -10.76 -3.53 0.54
CA SER A 332 -9.95 -4.74 0.49
C SER A 332 -9.57 -5.23 1.88
N HIS A 333 -9.27 -4.31 2.79
CA HIS A 333 -8.91 -4.65 4.16
C HIS A 333 -10.08 -5.22 4.96
N ILE A 334 -11.28 -4.65 4.78
CA ILE A 334 -12.50 -5.16 5.39
C ILE A 334 -12.84 -6.55 4.84
N SER A 335 -12.78 -6.72 3.51
CA SER A 335 -13.11 -7.98 2.86
C SER A 335 -12.14 -9.09 3.27
N ASP A 336 -10.82 -8.81 3.24
CA ASP A 336 -9.78 -9.76 3.66
C ASP A 336 -9.93 -10.19 5.13
N LEU A 337 -10.28 -9.25 6.03
CA LEU A 337 -10.52 -9.57 7.44
C LEU A 337 -11.73 -10.49 7.61
N ILE A 338 -12.86 -10.16 6.97
CA ILE A 338 -14.09 -10.95 7.06
C ILE A 338 -13.89 -12.34 6.45
N ASP A 339 -13.22 -12.45 5.31
CA ASP A 339 -12.90 -13.73 4.67
C ASP A 339 -12.00 -14.60 5.56
N SER A 340 -11.01 -14.00 6.22
CA SER A 340 -10.15 -14.69 7.18
C SER A 340 -10.94 -15.21 8.37
N VAL A 341 -11.83 -14.38 8.95
CA VAL A 341 -12.71 -14.79 10.06
C VAL A 341 -13.63 -15.93 9.63
N MET A 342 -14.27 -15.86 8.46
CA MET A 342 -15.14 -16.93 7.98
C MET A 342 -14.42 -18.27 7.79
N LYS A 343 -13.13 -18.22 7.45
CA LYS A 343 -12.30 -19.42 7.26
C LYS A 343 -11.82 -20.01 8.59
N GLU A 344 -11.40 -19.16 9.52
CA GLU A 344 -10.84 -19.58 10.81
C GLU A 344 -11.93 -19.88 11.86
N ARG A 345 -13.05 -19.16 11.77
CA ARG A 345 -14.15 -19.15 12.73
C ARG A 345 -15.51 -19.12 12.01
N PRO A 346 -15.91 -20.21 11.33
CA PRO A 346 -17.14 -20.25 10.54
C PRO A 346 -18.41 -19.93 11.34
N GLU A 347 -18.41 -20.18 12.66
CA GLU A 347 -19.48 -19.84 13.58
C GLU A 347 -19.76 -18.33 13.70
N LEU A 348 -18.78 -17.49 13.36
CA LEU A 348 -18.91 -16.03 13.35
C LEU A 348 -19.30 -15.46 11.99
N ARG A 349 -19.66 -16.30 11.01
CA ARG A 349 -20.05 -15.82 9.67
C ARG A 349 -21.22 -14.81 9.79
N PRO A 350 -21.02 -13.53 9.40
CA PRO A 350 -22.06 -12.54 9.52
C PRO A 350 -23.13 -12.74 8.43
N HIS A 351 -24.39 -12.58 8.81
CA HIS A 351 -25.51 -12.48 7.87
C HIS A 351 -25.59 -11.07 7.27
N VAL A 352 -25.14 -10.06 8.04
CA VAL A 352 -25.08 -8.66 7.61
C VAL A 352 -23.81 -7.99 8.16
N ILE A 353 -23.19 -7.12 7.37
CA ILE A 353 -22.05 -6.29 7.80
C ILE A 353 -22.46 -4.81 7.83
N ILE A 354 -22.28 -4.15 8.96
CA ILE A 354 -22.44 -2.70 9.14
C ILE A 354 -21.07 -2.04 9.01
N CYS A 355 -20.91 -1.15 8.03
CA CYS A 355 -19.67 -0.39 7.82
C CYS A 355 -19.82 1.04 8.35
N ASP A 356 -18.82 1.59 9.04
CA ASP A 356 -18.75 3.04 9.33
C ASP A 356 -18.49 3.82 8.04
N GLY A 357 -19.56 4.20 7.36
CA GLY A 357 -19.52 4.80 6.03
C GLY A 357 -20.86 4.68 5.33
N ASN A 358 -20.96 5.26 4.13
CA ASN A 358 -22.21 5.21 3.38
C ASN A 358 -22.31 3.98 2.47
N GLY A 359 -23.54 3.54 2.21
CA GLY A 359 -23.90 2.58 1.17
C GLY A 359 -24.37 3.29 -0.10
N ALA A 360 -25.62 3.08 -0.49
CA ALA A 360 -26.24 3.69 -1.66
C ALA A 360 -26.39 5.22 -1.55
N PHE A 361 -26.34 5.77 -0.34
CA PHE A 361 -26.29 7.22 -0.11
C PHE A 361 -24.88 7.78 -0.38
N HIS A 362 -24.50 7.83 -1.65
CA HIS A 362 -23.18 8.27 -2.11
C HIS A 362 -23.34 8.97 -3.47
N PRO A 363 -22.47 9.93 -3.89
CA PRO A 363 -22.65 10.64 -5.16
C PRO A 363 -22.74 9.74 -6.39
N ARG A 364 -22.09 8.56 -6.32
CA ARG A 364 -22.14 7.53 -7.35
C ARG A 364 -23.14 6.40 -7.07
N ARG A 365 -23.93 6.52 -6.00
CA ARG A 365 -24.83 5.51 -5.44
C ARG A 365 -24.17 4.19 -5.05
N PHE A 366 -22.87 4.25 -4.77
CA PHE A 366 -22.05 3.08 -4.48
C PHE A 366 -20.92 3.48 -3.52
N GLY A 367 -21.24 3.53 -2.22
CA GLY A 367 -20.30 3.87 -1.15
C GLY A 367 -19.51 2.66 -0.64
N LEU A 368 -18.84 2.83 0.50
CA LEU A 368 -18.00 1.81 1.13
C LEU A 368 -18.78 0.50 1.38
N ALA A 369 -19.97 0.59 1.98
CA ALA A 369 -20.75 -0.60 2.30
C ALA A 369 -21.13 -1.40 1.05
N CYS A 370 -21.47 -0.73 -0.05
CA CYS A 370 -21.75 -1.40 -1.33
C CYS A 370 -20.50 -2.11 -1.90
N HIS A 371 -19.33 -1.46 -1.81
CA HIS A 371 -18.05 -2.03 -2.25
C HIS A 371 -17.68 -3.27 -1.45
N VAL A 372 -17.85 -3.24 -0.12
CA VAL A 372 -17.62 -4.39 0.77
C VAL A 372 -18.59 -5.52 0.43
N GLY A 373 -19.89 -5.24 0.31
CA GLY A 373 -20.89 -6.26 -0.02
C GLY A 373 -20.66 -6.90 -1.40
N ALA A 374 -20.15 -6.12 -2.36
CA ALA A 374 -19.77 -6.61 -3.68
C ALA A 374 -18.55 -7.54 -3.67
N SER A 375 -17.71 -7.49 -2.64
CA SER A 375 -16.51 -8.33 -2.52
C SER A 375 -16.72 -9.54 -1.64
N THR A 376 -17.41 -9.37 -0.52
CA THR A 376 -17.71 -10.47 0.41
C THR A 376 -18.92 -11.30 -0.02
N GLY A 377 -19.81 -10.73 -0.84
CA GLY A 377 -21.10 -11.33 -1.18
C GLY A 377 -22.09 -11.36 0.00
N ILE A 378 -21.77 -10.69 1.11
CA ILE A 378 -22.61 -10.59 2.30
C ILE A 378 -23.42 -9.29 2.24
N PRO A 379 -24.72 -9.30 2.62
CA PRO A 379 -25.49 -8.07 2.71
C PRO A 379 -24.84 -7.02 3.61
N THR A 380 -24.90 -5.74 3.22
CA THR A 380 -24.23 -4.67 3.95
C THR A 380 -25.10 -3.46 4.23
N ILE A 381 -24.81 -2.79 5.35
CA ILE A 381 -25.45 -1.55 5.78
C ILE A 381 -24.37 -0.48 5.91
N GLY A 382 -24.62 0.70 5.36
CA GLY A 382 -23.81 1.89 5.64
C GLY A 382 -24.39 2.66 6.80
N MET A 383 -23.61 2.88 7.86
CA MET A 383 -23.99 3.64 9.04
C MET A 383 -22.95 4.74 9.30
N SER A 384 -23.26 5.98 8.93
CA SER A 384 -22.33 7.11 9.07
C SER A 384 -22.73 8.06 10.20
N LYS A 385 -21.71 8.66 10.83
CA LYS A 385 -21.85 9.66 11.90
C LYS A 385 -22.17 11.07 11.35
N ASN A 386 -21.90 11.31 10.08
CA ASN A 386 -22.00 12.61 9.44
C ASN A 386 -22.74 12.51 8.09
N MET A 387 -23.52 13.55 7.76
CA MET A 387 -24.18 13.68 6.47
C MET A 387 -23.15 13.92 5.35
N ASP A 388 -23.20 13.13 4.28
CA ASP A 388 -22.42 13.34 3.07
C ASP A 388 -23.14 14.31 2.11
N TRP A 389 -22.72 15.57 2.19
CA TRP A 389 -23.26 16.64 1.36
C TRP A 389 -22.90 16.53 -0.13
N GLY A 390 -21.89 15.72 -0.49
CA GLY A 390 -21.50 15.52 -1.88
C GLY A 390 -22.62 14.90 -2.71
N VAL A 391 -23.50 14.10 -2.07
CA VAL A 391 -24.64 13.45 -2.72
C VAL A 391 -25.62 14.46 -3.32
N LEU A 392 -25.72 15.64 -2.69
CA LEU A 392 -26.63 16.70 -3.10
C LEU A 392 -26.10 17.57 -4.24
N GLY A 393 -24.84 17.37 -4.67
CA GLY A 393 -24.18 18.29 -5.60
C GLY A 393 -24.16 19.74 -5.09
N ALA A 394 -24.35 19.93 -3.78
CA ALA A 394 -24.57 21.23 -3.18
C ALA A 394 -23.26 22.02 -3.14
N ASP A 395 -23.30 23.22 -3.69
CA ASP A 395 -22.31 24.26 -3.42
C ASP A 395 -22.39 24.72 -1.94
N PHE A 396 -21.53 25.66 -1.55
CA PHE A 396 -21.51 26.18 -0.17
C PHE A 396 -22.89 26.72 0.29
N ASN A 397 -23.67 27.27 -0.64
CA ASN A 397 -25.02 27.80 -0.38
C ASN A 397 -26.05 26.69 -0.17
N GLY A 398 -26.04 25.64 -0.98
CA GLY A 398 -26.88 24.46 -0.77
C GLY A 398 -26.59 23.79 0.58
N ARG A 399 -25.31 23.68 0.96
CA ARG A 399 -24.92 23.11 2.27
C ARG A 399 -25.51 23.88 3.44
N LYS A 400 -25.59 25.21 3.34
CA LYS A 400 -26.21 26.07 4.36
C LYS A 400 -27.72 25.86 4.40
N MET A 401 -28.40 25.92 3.25
CA MET A 401 -29.85 25.77 3.15
C MET A 401 -30.35 24.40 3.64
N TYR A 402 -29.75 23.31 3.16
CA TYR A 402 -30.11 21.96 3.61
C TYR A 402 -29.61 21.67 5.02
N GLY A 403 -28.49 22.28 5.43
CA GLY A 403 -27.94 22.18 6.78
C GLY A 403 -28.88 22.71 7.86
N ASP A 404 -29.50 23.88 7.64
CA ASP A 404 -30.43 24.45 8.61
C ASP A 404 -31.73 23.64 8.72
N ARG A 405 -32.20 23.08 7.60
CA ARG A 405 -33.35 22.15 7.59
C ARG A 405 -33.03 20.84 8.31
N LEU A 406 -31.86 20.26 8.06
CA LEU A 406 -31.41 19.05 8.74
C LEU A 406 -31.30 19.30 10.25
N LYS A 407 -30.68 20.41 10.68
CA LYS A 407 -30.59 20.78 12.10
C LYS A 407 -31.96 20.86 12.76
N LYS A 408 -32.93 21.48 12.07
CA LYS A 408 -34.31 21.56 12.57
C LYS A 408 -34.96 20.18 12.71
N LEU A 409 -34.82 19.32 11.70
CA LEU A 409 -35.33 17.95 11.77
C LEU A 409 -34.69 17.19 12.96
N LEU A 410 -33.38 17.28 13.11
CA LEU A 410 -32.65 16.62 14.19
C LEU A 410 -33.05 17.16 15.58
N SER A 411 -33.33 18.46 15.70
CA SER A 411 -33.82 19.04 16.97
C SER A 411 -35.25 18.64 17.30
N ASP A 412 -36.08 18.39 16.28
CA ASP A 412 -37.47 17.99 16.45
C ASP A 412 -37.60 16.47 16.71
N MET A 413 -36.54 15.70 16.47
CA MET A 413 -36.52 14.27 16.77
C MET A 413 -36.55 14.04 18.29
N PRO A 414 -37.40 13.11 18.78
CA PRO A 414 -37.50 12.85 20.21
C PRO A 414 -36.18 12.29 20.76
N HIS A 415 -35.88 12.61 22.03
CA HIS A 415 -34.78 11.98 22.80
C HIS A 415 -35.09 10.53 23.22
N LYS A 416 -35.68 9.78 22.29
CA LYS A 416 -36.02 8.36 22.38
C LYS A 416 -35.56 7.69 21.09
N LEU A 417 -35.39 6.38 21.15
CA LEU A 417 -35.08 5.60 19.96
C LEU A 417 -36.21 5.77 18.94
N GLY A 418 -35.84 6.16 17.73
CA GLY A 418 -36.75 6.40 16.63
C GLY A 418 -35.99 6.68 15.36
N TRP A 419 -36.71 6.72 14.24
CA TRP A 419 -36.13 7.00 12.94
C TRP A 419 -37.02 7.95 12.15
N ALA A 420 -36.42 8.67 11.22
CA ALA A 420 -37.13 9.47 10.23
C ALA A 420 -36.48 9.31 8.85
N PRO A 421 -37.29 9.20 7.78
CA PRO A 421 -36.76 9.22 6.43
C PRO A 421 -36.23 10.61 6.09
N LEU A 422 -35.07 10.68 5.45
CA LEU A 422 -34.51 11.94 4.93
C LEU A 422 -34.97 12.24 3.49
N ASP A 423 -35.86 11.40 2.97
CA ASP A 423 -36.37 11.43 1.59
C ASP A 423 -37.13 12.72 1.25
N PHE A 424 -37.72 13.39 2.24
CA PHE A 424 -38.49 14.63 2.02
C PHE A 424 -37.61 15.85 1.67
N PHE A 425 -36.31 15.80 2.00
CA PHE A 425 -35.38 16.91 1.81
C PHE A 425 -34.37 16.69 0.68
N LEU A 426 -34.21 15.45 0.22
CA LEU A 426 -33.19 15.05 -0.74
C LEU A 426 -33.83 14.83 -2.12
N PRO A 427 -33.16 15.16 -3.24
CA PRO A 427 -33.63 14.85 -4.60
C PRO A 427 -33.61 13.34 -4.92
N LEU A 428 -33.34 12.49 -3.93
CA LEU A 428 -33.20 11.04 -4.04
C LEU A 428 -34.15 10.37 -3.04
N PRO A 429 -35.35 9.94 -3.46
CA PRO A 429 -36.27 9.25 -2.56
C PRO A 429 -35.72 7.88 -2.14
N HIS A 430 -35.96 7.52 -0.89
CA HIS A 430 -35.71 6.22 -0.25
C HIS A 430 -34.25 5.78 -0.22
N THR A 431 -33.34 6.69 0.12
CA THR A 431 -31.89 6.38 0.15
C THR A 431 -31.22 6.52 1.50
N LEU A 432 -31.85 7.20 2.45
CA LEU A 432 -31.24 7.52 3.74
C LEU A 432 -32.29 7.69 4.84
N ASN A 433 -32.08 7.00 5.95
CA ASN A 433 -32.82 7.21 7.19
C ASN A 433 -31.89 7.79 8.26
N VAL A 434 -32.43 8.61 9.15
CA VAL A 434 -31.73 9.04 10.36
C VAL A 434 -32.30 8.31 11.56
N ILE A 435 -31.44 7.83 12.44
CA ILE A 435 -31.81 7.18 13.71
C ILE A 435 -31.25 8.00 14.88
N SER A 436 -32.09 8.26 15.87
CA SER A 436 -31.71 8.92 17.13
C SER A 436 -31.20 7.92 18.16
N TYR A 437 -30.10 8.25 18.83
CA TYR A 437 -29.64 7.47 19.98
C TYR A 437 -30.58 7.64 21.19
N PRO A 438 -30.83 6.58 21.97
CA PRO A 438 -31.50 6.72 23.25
C PRO A 438 -30.71 7.68 24.16
N HIS A 439 -31.41 8.63 24.80
CA HIS A 439 -30.83 9.56 25.77
C HIS A 439 -29.63 10.40 25.27
N SER A 440 -29.52 10.64 23.96
CA SER A 440 -28.45 11.43 23.36
C SER A 440 -28.98 12.39 22.29
N THR A 441 -28.23 13.45 22.03
CA THR A 441 -28.43 14.35 20.87
C THR A 441 -27.70 13.87 19.62
N ARG A 442 -27.01 12.72 19.70
CA ARG A 442 -26.33 12.12 18.57
C ARG A 442 -27.31 11.37 17.68
N HIS A 443 -27.00 11.37 16.40
CA HIS A 443 -27.76 10.66 15.37
C HIS A 443 -26.81 9.89 14.47
N VAL A 444 -27.34 8.89 13.79
CA VAL A 444 -26.63 8.14 12.75
C VAL A 444 -27.46 8.13 11.50
N PHE A 445 -26.77 8.14 10.36
CA PHE A 445 -27.39 8.10 9.04
C PHE A 445 -27.22 6.69 8.49
N VAL A 446 -28.34 6.02 8.26
CA VAL A 446 -28.39 4.64 7.77
C VAL A 446 -28.78 4.64 6.30
N SER A 447 -27.96 3.97 5.50
CA SER A 447 -28.19 3.75 4.07
C SER A 447 -28.01 2.27 3.74
N ALA A 448 -28.86 1.76 2.85
CA ALA A 448 -28.72 0.40 2.35
C ALA A 448 -27.39 0.24 1.61
N GLY A 449 -26.64 -0.84 1.88
CA GLY A 449 -25.50 -1.26 1.09
C GLY A 449 -25.93 -2.14 -0.09
N LEU A 450 -25.29 -3.30 -0.25
CA LEU A 450 -25.67 -4.30 -1.25
C LEU A 450 -26.48 -5.42 -0.61
N GLY A 451 -27.48 -5.98 -1.31
CA GLY A 451 -28.20 -7.18 -0.88
C GLY A 451 -29.28 -7.01 0.20
N ILE A 452 -29.53 -5.77 0.66
CA ILE A 452 -30.51 -5.46 1.72
C ILE A 452 -31.31 -4.19 1.36
N SER A 453 -32.56 -4.09 1.83
CA SER A 453 -33.38 -2.88 1.67
C SER A 453 -33.06 -1.83 2.74
N LEU A 454 -33.42 -0.57 2.49
CA LEU A 454 -33.28 0.50 3.49
C LEU A 454 -34.13 0.24 4.73
N ASP A 455 -35.34 -0.29 4.56
CA ASP A 455 -36.26 -0.60 5.65
C ASP A 455 -35.67 -1.67 6.59
N THR A 456 -35.22 -2.80 6.04
CA THR A 456 -34.59 -3.87 6.83
C THR A 456 -33.27 -3.40 7.44
N SER A 457 -32.50 -2.58 6.73
CA SER A 457 -31.28 -1.97 7.30
C SER A 457 -31.60 -1.11 8.54
N THR A 458 -32.67 -0.34 8.46
CA THR A 458 -33.13 0.54 9.55
C THR A 458 -33.65 -0.25 10.73
N GLU A 459 -34.42 -1.31 10.47
CA GLU A 459 -34.93 -2.23 11.49
C GLU A 459 -33.81 -2.90 12.29
N ILE A 460 -32.80 -3.44 11.61
CA ILE A 460 -31.62 -4.07 12.24
C ILE A 460 -30.89 -3.08 13.15
N VAL A 461 -30.63 -1.86 12.66
CA VAL A 461 -29.90 -0.86 13.45
C VAL A 461 -30.73 -0.40 14.65
N LEU A 462 -32.04 -0.20 14.49
CA LEU A 462 -32.94 0.14 15.58
C LEU A 462 -32.97 -0.96 16.64
N GLU A 463 -33.05 -2.22 16.26
CA GLU A 463 -33.10 -3.32 17.22
C GLU A 463 -31.80 -3.42 18.04
N LEU A 464 -30.64 -3.34 17.38
CA LEU A 464 -29.34 -3.33 18.07
C LEU A 464 -29.28 -2.15 19.06
N MET A 465 -29.62 -0.95 18.61
CA MET A 465 -29.61 0.25 19.47
C MET A 465 -30.63 0.17 20.60
N GLY A 466 -31.79 -0.47 20.38
CA GLY A 466 -32.81 -0.72 21.39
C GLY A 466 -32.37 -1.70 22.47
N LYS A 467 -31.45 -2.61 22.13
CA LYS A 467 -30.77 -3.51 23.07
C LYS A 467 -29.51 -2.89 23.70
N GLY A 468 -29.26 -1.59 23.46
CA GLY A 468 -28.11 -0.87 24.00
C GLY A 468 -26.81 -1.06 23.23
N ILE A 469 -26.85 -1.72 22.07
CA ILE A 469 -25.68 -1.97 21.22
C ILE A 469 -25.54 -0.83 20.21
N ALA A 470 -24.37 -0.19 20.19
CA ALA A 470 -24.02 0.84 19.23
C ALA A 470 -22.95 0.27 18.27
N PRO A 471 -23.34 -0.42 17.18
CA PRO A 471 -22.46 -1.36 16.48
C PRO A 471 -21.18 -0.72 15.94
N THR A 472 -21.28 0.37 15.16
CA THR A 472 -20.08 1.06 14.63
C THR A 472 -19.29 1.78 15.72
N HIS A 473 -19.93 2.22 16.81
CA HIS A 473 -19.23 2.84 17.93
C HIS A 473 -18.41 1.81 18.73
N GLU A 474 -18.87 0.56 18.84
CA GLU A 474 -18.10 -0.51 19.46
C GLU A 474 -16.88 -0.89 18.62
N ALA A 475 -17.02 -0.99 17.30
CA ALA A 475 -15.90 -1.22 16.38
C ALA A 475 -14.88 -0.06 16.43
N ASP A 476 -15.35 1.20 16.37
CA ASP A 476 -14.54 2.42 16.49
C ASP A 476 -13.75 2.46 17.81
N ASN A 477 -14.42 2.20 18.93
CA ASN A 477 -13.75 2.19 20.24
C ASN A 477 -12.72 1.08 20.37
N LEU A 478 -12.98 -0.10 19.80
CA LEU A 478 -12.02 -1.20 19.78
C LEU A 478 -10.79 -0.82 18.95
N ALA A 479 -11.00 -0.32 17.73
CA ALA A 479 -9.93 0.13 16.84
C ALA A 479 -9.09 1.23 17.50
N ARG A 480 -9.72 2.26 18.07
CA ARG A 480 -9.05 3.34 18.81
C ARG A 480 -8.28 2.86 20.02
N ARG A 481 -8.84 1.94 20.80
CA ARG A 481 -8.17 1.40 21.98
C ARG A 481 -6.87 0.70 21.58
N ILE A 482 -6.94 -0.19 20.59
CA ILE A 482 -5.75 -0.92 20.11
C ILE A 482 -4.75 0.05 19.46
N ALA A 483 -5.21 0.99 18.63
CA ALA A 483 -4.34 2.01 18.02
C ALA A 483 -3.62 2.84 19.08
N SER A 484 -4.29 3.18 20.19
CA SER A 484 -3.69 3.92 21.31
C SER A 484 -2.67 3.09 22.09
N GLN A 485 -2.95 1.82 22.36
CA GLN A 485 -2.03 0.90 23.06
C GLN A 485 -0.75 0.63 22.26
N MET A 486 -0.87 0.60 20.93
CA MET A 486 0.27 0.39 20.02
C MET A 486 1.04 1.69 19.74
N SER A 487 0.49 2.86 20.08
CA SER A 487 1.16 4.16 19.91
C SER A 487 1.94 4.60 21.16
N THR A 488 1.81 3.89 22.28
CA THR A 488 2.60 4.16 23.50
C THR A 488 3.92 3.39 23.45
N PRO A 489 5.07 4.05 23.70
CA PRO A 489 6.41 3.48 23.54
C PRO A 489 6.73 2.32 24.48
#